data_AF-A0A536W6E9-F1
#
_entry.id   AF-A0A536W6E9-F1
#
_cell.length_a   1.000
_cell.length_b   1.000
_cell.length_c   1.000
_cell.angle_alpha   90.00
_cell.angle_beta   90.00
_cell.angle_gamma   90.00
#
_symmetry.space_group_name_H-M   'P 1'
#
loop_
_entity.id
_entity.type
_entity.pdbx_description
1 polymer ?
#
loop_
_entity_poly.entity_id
_entity_poly.type
_entity_poly.pdbx_seq_one_letter_code
_entity_poly.pdbx_strand_id
1 'polypeptide(L)'
;MNKRQQNRAEEEAKEEKAQADAKLRLDRCAQVRGRLQTLRADVAMYRFNDKGEKVYMPAAERDKAVAESEKMLRDLSCPAVPAG
;
A
#
# COMPACT_ATOMS: atom_id res chain seq x y z
N MET A 1 -2.58 18.69 -38.82
CA MET A 1 -2.63 17.43 -38.05
C MET A 1 -4.02 16.84 -38.18
N ASN A 2 -4.12 15.55 -38.51
CA ASN A 2 -5.39 14.88 -38.82
C ASN A 2 -6.09 14.43 -37.53
N LYS A 3 -7.42 14.60 -37.42
CA LYS A 3 -8.24 14.28 -36.22
C LYS A 3 -8.04 12.83 -35.72
N ARG A 4 -7.71 11.90 -36.61
CA ARG A 4 -7.35 10.50 -36.28
C ARG A 4 -6.03 10.34 -35.50
N GLN A 5 -5.07 11.24 -35.68
CA GLN A 5 -3.81 11.22 -34.93
C GLN A 5 -3.98 11.82 -33.53
N GLN A 6 -4.84 12.83 -33.39
CA GLN A 6 -5.19 13.39 -32.07
C GLN A 6 -5.94 12.38 -31.20
N ASN A 7 -6.94 11.68 -31.76
CA ASN A 7 -7.67 10.65 -31.02
C ASN A 7 -6.76 9.52 -30.51
N ARG A 8 -5.81 9.04 -31.32
CA ARG A 8 -4.85 8.01 -30.88
C ARG A 8 -3.97 8.50 -29.75
N ALA A 9 -3.41 9.71 -29.86
CA ALA A 9 -2.60 10.29 -28.79
C ALA A 9 -3.39 10.47 -27.49
N GLU A 10 -4.68 10.84 -27.56
CA GLU A 10 -5.55 10.92 -26.38
C GLU A 10 -5.92 9.55 -25.79
N GLU A 11 -6.07 8.52 -26.61
CA GLU A 11 -6.29 7.13 -26.15
C GLU A 11 -5.02 6.56 -25.49
N GLU A 12 -3.86 6.71 -26.13
CA GLU A 12 -2.56 6.31 -25.58
C GLU A 12 -2.29 6.98 -24.22
N ALA A 13 -2.52 8.30 -24.11
CA ALA A 13 -2.35 9.01 -22.85
C ALA A 13 -3.31 8.54 -21.74
N LYS A 14 -4.53 8.12 -22.08
CA LYS A 14 -5.49 7.54 -21.11
C LYS A 14 -5.06 6.15 -20.67
N GLU A 15 -4.57 5.32 -21.58
CA GLU A 15 -4.05 3.99 -21.29
C GLU A 15 -2.81 4.06 -20.40
N GLU A 16 -1.85 4.94 -20.72
CA GLU A 16 -0.66 5.16 -19.90
C GLU A 16 -1.03 5.61 -18.48
N LYS A 17 -1.98 6.55 -18.35
CA LYS A 17 -2.46 6.99 -17.05
C LYS A 17 -3.15 5.86 -16.28
N ALA A 18 -4.01 5.09 -16.93
CA ALA A 18 -4.68 3.95 -16.31
C ALA A 18 -3.69 2.88 -15.83
N GLN A 19 -2.63 2.61 -16.60
CA GLN A 19 -1.56 1.70 -16.22
C GLN A 19 -0.74 2.25 -15.03
N ALA A 20 -0.41 3.54 -15.04
CA ALA A 20 0.30 4.18 -13.93
C ALA A 20 -0.53 4.15 -12.63
N ASP A 21 -1.83 4.47 -12.70
CA ASP A 21 -2.76 4.37 -11.58
C ASP A 21 -2.89 2.93 -11.06
N ALA A 22 -2.96 1.94 -11.97
CA ALA A 22 -2.99 0.53 -11.60
C ALA A 22 -1.70 0.10 -10.88
N LYS A 23 -0.53 0.50 -11.39
CA LYS A 23 0.76 0.23 -10.76
C LYS A 23 0.85 0.86 -9.37
N LEU A 24 0.47 2.13 -9.24
CA LEU A 24 0.46 2.83 -7.94
C LEU A 24 -0.43 2.13 -6.91
N ARG A 25 -1.58 1.60 -7.33
CA ARG A 25 -2.45 0.80 -6.46
C ARG A 25 -1.77 -0.50 -6.02
N LEU A 26 -1.15 -1.24 -6.95
CA LEU A 26 -0.43 -2.47 -6.63
C LEU A 26 0.74 -2.22 -5.67
N ASP A 27 1.52 -1.16 -5.88
CA ASP A 27 2.63 -0.78 -5.01
C ASP A 27 2.15 -0.43 -3.60
N ARG A 28 1.02 0.29 -3.48
CA ARG A 28 0.39 0.56 -2.17
C ARG A 28 -0.08 -0.73 -1.50
N CYS A 29 -0.70 -1.64 -2.24
CA CYS A 29 -1.10 -2.94 -1.71
C CYS A 29 0.10 -3.73 -1.19
N ALA A 30 1.21 -3.76 -1.93
CA ALA A 30 2.43 -4.42 -1.51
C ALA A 30 3.01 -3.81 -0.22
N GLN A 31 3.06 -2.48 -0.12
CA GLN A 31 3.52 -1.78 1.07
C GLN A 31 2.65 -2.08 2.30
N VAL A 32 1.32 -2.01 2.16
CA VAL A 32 0.40 -2.29 3.27
C VAL A 32 0.52 -3.74 3.74
N ARG A 33 0.69 -4.70 2.81
CA ARG A 33 0.94 -6.10 3.17
C ARG A 33 2.25 -6.31 3.90
N GLY A 34 3.34 -5.69 3.44
CA GLY A 34 4.64 -5.74 4.13
C GLY A 34 4.52 -5.22 5.56
N ARG A 35 3.82 -4.09 5.75
CA ARG A 35 3.52 -3.55 7.08
C ARG A 35 2.71 -4.54 7.93
N LEU A 36 1.67 -5.16 7.35
CA LEU A 36 0.82 -6.12 8.05
C LEU A 36 1.61 -7.37 8.48
N GLN A 37 2.51 -7.87 7.63
CA GLN A 37 3.40 -8.97 7.98
C GLN A 37 4.31 -8.61 9.16
N THR A 38 4.94 -7.44 9.12
CA THR A 38 5.77 -6.95 10.23
C THR A 38 4.95 -6.85 11.51
N LEU A 39 3.75 -6.26 11.46
CA LEU A 39 2.84 -6.13 12.62
C LEU A 39 2.39 -7.47 13.22
N ARG A 40 2.33 -8.52 12.41
CA ARG A 40 1.96 -9.88 12.84
C ARG A 40 3.15 -10.73 13.25
N ALA A 41 4.37 -10.32 12.94
CA ALA A 41 5.56 -11.03 13.36
C ALA A 41 5.68 -11.00 14.88
N ASP A 42 6.16 -12.11 15.46
CA ASP A 42 6.32 -12.26 16.91
C ASP A 42 7.60 -11.57 17.42
N VAL A 43 7.81 -10.32 17.00
CA VAL A 43 8.97 -9.51 17.35
C VAL A 43 8.54 -8.24 18.09
N ALA A 44 9.31 -7.86 19.11
CA ALA A 44 9.04 -6.65 19.86
C ALA A 44 9.34 -5.41 19.00
N MET A 45 8.32 -4.65 18.66
CA MET A 45 8.48 -3.37 17.96
C MET A 45 8.79 -2.26 18.95
N TYR A 46 9.73 -1.38 18.58
CA TYR A 46 10.03 -0.19 19.36
C TYR A 46 10.35 1.00 18.46
N ARG A 47 10.19 2.20 19.00
CA ARG A 47 10.66 3.45 18.42
C ARG A 47 11.45 4.23 19.46
N PHE A 48 12.29 5.15 19.01
CA PHE A 48 12.90 6.13 19.91
C PHE A 48 11.97 7.33 20.05
N ASN A 49 11.75 7.80 21.28
CA ASN A 49 11.05 9.06 21.54
C ASN A 49 12.01 10.26 21.37
N ASP A 50 11.51 11.48 21.59
CA ASP A 50 12.29 12.72 21.46
C ASP A 50 13.49 12.81 22.42
N LYS A 51 13.51 11.97 23.46
CA LYS A 51 14.60 11.85 24.44
C LYS A 51 15.61 10.75 24.09
N GLY A 52 15.41 10.05 22.97
CA GLY A 52 16.24 8.91 22.57
C GLY A 52 15.97 7.62 23.36
N GLU A 53 14.85 7.54 24.08
CA GLU A 53 14.49 6.34 24.85
C GLU A 53 13.70 5.36 23.97
N LYS A 54 13.97 4.05 24.14
CA LYS A 54 13.21 2.99 23.46
C LYS A 54 11.80 2.89 24.07
N VAL A 55 10.79 3.15 23.26
CA VAL A 55 9.39 2.95 23.58
C VAL A 55 8.88 1.76 22.78
N TYR A 56 8.52 0.69 23.48
CA TYR A 56 7.93 -0.49 22.85
C TYR A 56 6.47 -0.22 22.45
N MET A 57 6.08 -0.75 21.29
CA MET A 57 4.70 -0.71 20.83
C MET A 57 3.86 -1.66 21.70
N PRO A 58 2.84 -1.17 22.40
CA PRO A 58 1.97 -2.03 23.19
C PRO A 58 1.10 -2.91 22.29
N ALA A 59 0.70 -4.08 22.79
CA ALA A 59 -0.09 -5.05 22.03
C ALA A 59 -1.38 -4.43 21.45
N ALA A 60 -2.09 -3.63 22.24
CA ALA A 60 -3.31 -2.94 21.80
C ALA A 60 -3.07 -1.95 20.63
N GLU A 61 -1.92 -1.27 20.60
CA GLU A 61 -1.57 -0.38 19.49
C GLU A 61 -1.23 -1.19 18.23
N ARG A 62 -0.54 -2.32 18.40
CA ARG A 62 -0.26 -3.27 17.31
C ARG A 62 -1.55 -3.83 16.72
N ASP A 63 -2.50 -4.27 17.54
CA ASP A 63 -3.79 -4.80 17.08
C ASP A 63 -4.60 -3.74 16.32
N LYS A 64 -4.59 -2.49 16.81
CA LYS A 64 -5.20 -1.38 16.08
C LYS A 64 -4.52 -1.14 14.73
N ALA A 65 -3.19 -1.16 14.68
CA ALA A 65 -2.44 -0.99 13.44
C ALA A 65 -2.67 -2.14 12.45
N VAL A 66 -2.86 -3.37 12.94
CA VAL A 66 -3.28 -4.53 12.13
C VAL A 66 -4.65 -4.28 11.52
N ALA A 67 -5.67 -3.94 12.33
CA ALA A 67 -7.02 -3.70 11.86
C ALA A 67 -7.10 -2.57 10.82
N GLU A 68 -6.36 -1.48 11.04
CA GLU A 68 -6.23 -0.37 10.09
C GLU A 68 -5.56 -0.80 8.77
N SER A 69 -4.51 -1.61 8.85
CA SER A 69 -3.83 -2.14 7.65
C SER A 69 -4.73 -3.09 6.86
N GLU A 70 -5.50 -3.94 7.54
CA GLU A 70 -6.49 -4.80 6.90
C GLU A 70 -7.63 -4.00 6.26
N LYS A 71 -8.07 -2.93 6.90
CA LYS A 71 -9.05 -2.00 6.33
C LYS A 71 -8.51 -1.34 5.07
N MET A 72 -7.28 -0.83 5.10
CA MET A 72 -6.63 -0.24 3.92
C MET A 72 -6.55 -1.22 2.74
N LEU A 73 -6.25 -2.50 2.98
CA LEU A 73 -6.25 -3.51 1.91
C LEU A 73 -7.64 -3.70 1.27
N ARG A 74 -8.71 -3.66 2.08
CA ARG A 74 -10.09 -3.72 1.59
C ARG A 74 -10.46 -2.47 0.80
N ASP A 75 -10.15 -1.28 1.35
CA ASP A 75 -10.49 0.01 0.74
C ASP A 75 -9.76 0.22 -0.59
N LEU A 76 -8.51 -0.25 -0.70
CA LEU A 76 -7.73 -0.25 -1.94
C LEU A 76 -8.15 -1.33 -2.94
N SER A 77 -9.11 -2.20 -2.60
CA SER A 77 -9.52 -3.37 -3.41
C SER A 77 -8.32 -4.21 -3.84
N CYS A 78 -7.38 -4.42 -2.91
CA CYS A 78 -6.11 -5.08 -3.21
C CYS A 78 -6.35 -6.54 -3.61
N PRO A 79 -5.88 -7.00 -4.79
CA PRO A 79 -6.09 -8.37 -5.24
C PRO A 79 -5.36 -9.35 -4.32
N ALA A 80 -5.95 -10.51 -4.00
CA ALA A 80 -5.26 -11.52 -3.19
C ALA A 80 -3.88 -11.84 -3.80
N VAL A 81 -2.83 -11.91 -2.98
CA VAL A 81 -1.51 -12.32 -3.48
C VAL A 81 -1.65 -13.78 -3.89
N PRO A 82 -1.26 -14.17 -5.13
CA PRO A 82 -1.19 -15.59 -5.45
C PRO A 82 -0.23 -16.24 -4.46
N ALA A 83 -0.66 -17.32 -3.82
CA ALA A 83 0.23 -18.16 -3.01
C ALA A 83 1.32 -18.66 -3.96
N GLY A 84 2.50 -18.04 -3.87
CA GLY A 84 3.70 -18.49 -4.58
C GLY A 84 4.27 -19.75 -3.94
#